data_AF-A0A5N0TC14-F1
#
_entry.id   AF-A0A5N0TC14-F1
#
_cell.length_a   1.000
_cell.length_b   1.000
_cell.length_c   1.000
_cell.angle_alpha   90.00
_cell.angle_beta   90.00
_cell.angle_gamma   90.00
#
_symmetry.space_group_name_H-M   'P 1'
#
loop_
_entity.id
_entity.type
_entity.pdbx_description
1 polymer ?
#
loop_
_entity_poly.entity_id
_entity_poly.type
_entity_poly.pdbx_seq_one_letter_code
_entity_poly.pdbx_strand_id
1 'polypeptide(L)'
;MSKHSLTRRLLLPALITPALAMPLAALADVENITRAFSGIWDQPDQESQGLVLQISADEGDEKTGVAYWFTYGDDLASSWYVGVGPVADGLVDMTLYRADGAGFLEAAGSGSASVEAVGSLAMRFQNCNQGTASFDTPDNVLGSGEFRIKRLTSVMGMRCSGGISDDTPPGTRPTRLEVELVAARDDVTGKGKATFWERADRSDFMVQANGGMADGLYALMVCGDHRGDVEIVDGGGTLAFRSPGIDAKPLLDFDPRDCLIELVDDTGVALTSGDAVLAEKARGNNGGGQGGNNGQGGGNDDADVSFTPTGLVPGAKGNASLASDETSTTFTVHVMKVPAGDYDVVVGGTTEGVLTVEDGPGQLKGTLRFSDPAADDGEPLDFDPSGQLIEIYNADGVILEGLFPDA
;
A
#
# COMPACT_ATOMS: atom_id res chain seq x y z
N MET A 1 16.22 1.13 90.63
CA MET A 1 16.21 0.07 89.60
C MET A 1 14.89 0.16 88.86
N SER A 2 14.97 0.22 87.53
CA SER A 2 14.05 0.96 86.65
C SER A 2 12.78 0.22 86.25
N LYS A 3 11.76 1.01 85.90
CA LYS A 3 10.34 0.70 85.65
C LYS A 3 10.10 -0.05 84.33
N HIS A 4 9.11 -0.94 84.31
CA HIS A 4 8.49 -1.48 83.09
C HIS A 4 7.61 -0.42 82.41
N SER A 5 7.75 -0.27 81.09
CA SER A 5 6.86 0.49 80.21
C SER A 5 6.41 -0.41 79.07
N LEU A 6 5.10 -0.66 78.99
CA LEU A 6 4.42 -1.34 77.89
C LEU A 6 4.29 -0.38 76.69
N THR A 7 4.65 -0.84 75.49
CA THR A 7 4.32 -0.12 74.25
C THR A 7 3.57 -1.04 73.30
N ARG A 8 2.27 -0.78 73.19
CA ARG A 8 1.31 -1.44 72.28
C ARG A 8 1.52 -0.88 70.87
N ARG A 9 2.08 -1.66 69.95
CA ARG A 9 2.20 -1.28 68.52
C ARG A 9 0.85 -1.49 67.83
N LEU A 10 0.24 -0.39 67.40
CA LEU A 10 -0.87 -0.38 66.44
C LEU A 10 -0.32 -0.79 65.06
N LEU A 11 -0.88 -1.83 64.46
CA LEU A 11 -0.67 -2.16 63.04
C LEU A 11 -1.72 -1.41 62.21
N LEU A 12 -1.29 -0.48 61.36
CA LEU A 12 -2.12 0.07 60.28
C LEU A 12 -2.16 -0.97 59.13
N PRO A 13 -3.32 -1.22 58.49
CA PRO A 13 -3.38 -2.01 57.28
C PRO A 13 -2.90 -1.17 56.09
N ALA A 14 -1.91 -1.69 55.36
CA ALA A 14 -1.48 -1.12 54.09
C ALA A 14 -2.56 -1.32 53.03
N LEU A 15 -3.12 -0.24 52.50
CA LEU A 15 -3.92 -0.27 51.28
C LEU A 15 -2.98 -0.61 50.11
N ILE A 16 -3.17 -1.78 49.52
CA ILE A 16 -2.54 -2.17 48.25
C ILE A 16 -3.46 -1.65 47.15
N THR A 17 -3.06 -0.55 46.51
CA THR A 17 -3.64 -0.10 45.24
C THR A 17 -3.17 -1.05 44.14
N PRO A 18 -4.07 -1.69 43.36
CA PRO A 18 -3.65 -2.47 42.21
C PRO A 18 -3.17 -1.49 41.13
N ALA A 19 -1.89 -1.60 40.76
CA ALA A 19 -1.37 -0.92 39.58
C ALA A 19 -2.07 -1.50 38.35
N LEU A 20 -2.84 -0.66 37.67
CA LEU A 20 -3.43 -0.97 36.37
C LEU A 20 -2.28 -1.14 35.38
N ALA A 21 -1.90 -2.38 35.07
CA ALA A 21 -0.96 -2.66 34.00
C ALA A 21 -1.67 -2.37 32.67
N MET A 22 -1.38 -1.23 32.05
CA MET A 22 -1.73 -1.01 30.65
C MET A 22 -0.95 -2.03 29.82
N PRO A 23 -1.60 -2.79 28.93
CA PRO A 23 -0.89 -3.65 28.00
C PRO A 23 -0.03 -2.77 27.10
N LEU A 24 1.28 -3.01 27.10
CA LEU A 24 2.17 -2.41 26.12
C LEU A 24 1.77 -2.99 24.77
N ALA A 25 1.13 -2.20 23.91
CA ALA A 25 0.93 -2.59 22.52
C ALA A 25 2.32 -2.86 21.94
N ALA A 26 2.61 -4.12 21.60
CA ALA A 26 3.73 -4.42 20.76
C ALA A 26 3.47 -3.69 19.44
N LEU A 27 4.31 -2.72 19.11
CA LEU A 27 4.30 -2.16 17.76
C LEU A 27 4.65 -3.33 16.83
N ALA A 28 3.71 -3.74 15.99
CA ALA A 28 3.99 -4.68 14.94
C ALA A 28 5.07 -4.07 14.02
N ASP A 29 6.04 -4.88 13.63
CA ASP A 29 7.02 -4.46 12.66
C ASP A 29 6.39 -4.35 11.28
N VAL A 30 7.01 -3.53 10.43
CA VAL A 30 6.63 -3.40 9.03
C VAL A 30 6.87 -4.73 8.33
N GLU A 31 5.82 -5.26 7.71
CA GLU A 31 5.88 -6.54 7.00
C GLU A 31 6.47 -6.39 5.59
N ASN A 32 6.21 -5.26 4.92
CA ASN A 32 6.75 -4.96 3.59
C ASN A 32 7.77 -3.81 3.63
N ILE A 33 9.05 -4.16 3.47
CA ILE A 33 10.13 -3.18 3.33
C ILE A 33 10.21 -2.76 1.87
N THR A 34 9.90 -1.49 1.60
CA THR A 34 9.87 -0.90 0.25
C THR A 34 11.16 -0.12 -0.06
N ARG A 35 11.33 0.29 -1.32
CA ARG A 35 12.44 1.14 -1.75
C ARG A 35 12.54 2.45 -0.97
N ALA A 36 11.44 2.94 -0.43
CA ALA A 36 11.38 4.15 0.39
C ALA A 36 12.06 3.99 1.77
N PHE A 37 12.45 2.78 2.17
CA PHE A 37 13.31 2.55 3.34
C PHE A 37 14.77 2.96 3.11
N SER A 38 15.16 3.19 1.85
CA SER A 38 16.48 3.73 1.50
C SER A 38 16.73 5.10 2.13
N GLY A 39 17.94 5.30 2.66
CA GLY A 39 18.33 6.53 3.33
C GLY A 39 19.46 6.35 4.35
N ILE A 40 19.75 7.40 5.09
CA ILE A 40 20.69 7.37 6.21
C ILE A 40 19.92 7.07 7.49
N TRP A 41 20.40 6.10 8.24
CA TRP A 41 19.87 5.63 9.52
C TRP A 41 20.93 5.83 10.60
N ASP A 42 20.64 6.71 11.56
CA ASP A 42 21.47 6.97 12.74
C ASP A 42 21.29 5.89 13.79
N GLN A 43 22.34 5.64 14.55
CA GLN A 43 22.28 4.89 15.78
C GLN A 43 22.18 5.92 16.94
N PRO A 44 21.01 6.09 17.57
CA PRO A 44 20.78 7.26 18.44
C PRO A 44 21.31 7.09 19.88
N ASP A 45 21.75 5.90 20.28
CA ASP A 45 22.17 5.61 21.66
C ASP A 45 23.69 5.75 21.87
N GLN A 46 24.50 5.73 20.81
CA GLN A 46 25.94 5.94 20.83
C GLN A 46 26.36 6.97 19.76
N GLU A 47 27.43 7.71 20.02
CA GLU A 47 27.80 8.84 19.17
C GLU A 47 28.40 8.38 17.83
N SER A 48 27.95 9.01 16.74
CA SER A 48 28.59 9.01 15.41
C SER A 48 28.73 7.63 14.75
N GLN A 49 27.67 6.81 14.84
CA GLN A 49 27.56 5.54 14.13
C GLN A 49 26.22 5.45 13.41
N GLY A 50 26.17 4.66 12.33
CA GLY A 50 24.93 4.52 11.57
C GLY A 50 25.13 3.79 10.25
N LEU A 51 24.04 3.66 9.51
CA LEU A 51 23.99 2.94 8.25
C LEU A 51 23.47 3.83 7.13
N VAL A 52 24.00 3.64 5.93
CA VAL A 52 23.31 4.02 4.69
C VAL A 52 22.67 2.77 4.13
N LEU A 53 21.34 2.74 4.06
CA LEU A 53 20.59 1.64 3.47
C LEU A 53 20.15 2.02 2.05
N GLN A 54 20.30 1.09 1.13
CA GLN A 54 19.73 1.12 -0.21
C GLN A 54 18.95 -0.17 -0.43
N ILE A 55 17.71 -0.03 -0.84
CA ILE A 55 16.86 -1.14 -1.27
C ILE A 55 16.78 -1.07 -2.79
N SER A 56 17.18 -2.13 -3.46
CA SER A 56 17.07 -2.32 -4.90
C SER A 56 16.25 -3.56 -5.19
N ALA A 57 15.73 -3.67 -6.41
CA ALA A 57 15.14 -4.89 -6.92
C ALA A 57 15.83 -5.26 -8.23
N ASP A 58 16.05 -6.55 -8.44
CA ASP A 58 16.52 -7.08 -9.73
C ASP A 58 15.34 -7.22 -10.71
N GLU A 59 15.60 -7.63 -11.96
CA GLU A 59 14.56 -7.78 -13.01
C GLU A 59 13.41 -8.75 -12.65
N GLY A 60 13.56 -9.55 -11.59
CA GLY A 60 12.54 -10.47 -11.08
C GLY A 60 11.76 -9.97 -9.85
N ASP A 61 11.83 -8.68 -9.53
CA ASP A 61 11.20 -8.03 -8.36
C ASP A 61 11.69 -8.54 -6.99
N GLU A 62 12.70 -9.41 -6.94
CA GLU A 62 13.35 -9.80 -5.69
C GLU A 62 14.16 -8.62 -5.14
N LYS A 63 13.79 -8.20 -3.93
CA LYS A 63 14.41 -7.06 -3.27
C LYS A 63 15.72 -7.47 -2.59
N THR A 64 16.76 -6.70 -2.85
CA THR A 64 18.06 -6.79 -2.19
C THR A 64 18.34 -5.52 -1.40
N GLY A 65 18.76 -5.70 -0.15
CA GLY A 65 19.25 -4.63 0.69
C GLY A 65 20.76 -4.53 0.64
N VAL A 66 21.28 -3.31 0.50
CA VAL A 66 22.69 -2.98 0.64
C VAL A 66 22.84 -1.94 1.74
N ALA A 67 23.58 -2.29 2.79
CA ALA A 67 23.86 -1.40 3.91
C ALA A 67 25.35 -1.07 3.99
N TYR A 68 25.69 0.22 4.06
CA TYR A 68 27.03 0.67 4.43
C TYR A 68 27.00 1.05 5.91
N TRP A 69 27.61 0.23 6.76
CA TRP A 69 27.64 0.46 8.20
C TRP A 69 28.95 1.16 8.59
N PHE A 70 28.83 2.37 9.16
CA PHE A 70 29.95 3.15 9.67
C PHE A 70 30.02 3.03 11.20
N THR A 71 31.16 2.58 11.70
CA THR A 71 31.40 2.33 13.13
C THR A 71 32.89 2.54 13.46
N TYR A 72 33.35 2.08 14.62
CA TYR A 72 34.71 2.19 15.11
C TYR A 72 35.28 0.82 15.43
N GLY A 73 36.55 0.59 15.07
CA GLY A 73 37.29 -0.63 15.45
C GLY A 73 37.93 -0.52 16.84
N ASP A 74 38.58 -1.60 17.28
CA ASP A 74 39.33 -1.67 18.55
C ASP A 74 40.45 -0.62 18.65
N ASP A 75 40.95 -0.14 17.51
CA ASP A 75 41.96 0.91 17.41
C ASP A 75 41.38 2.33 17.51
N LEU A 76 40.07 2.46 17.74
CA LEU A 76 39.29 3.69 17.76
C LEU A 76 39.27 4.43 16.41
N ALA A 77 39.76 3.82 15.33
CA ALA A 77 39.66 4.36 13.99
C ALA A 77 38.29 4.02 13.38
N SER A 78 37.82 4.88 12.48
CA SER A 78 36.61 4.61 11.72
C SER A 78 36.77 3.35 10.88
N SER A 79 35.82 2.42 11.02
CA SER A 79 35.69 1.22 10.21
C SER A 79 34.38 1.27 9.45
N TRP A 80 34.35 0.67 8.27
CA TRP A 80 33.13 0.53 7.48
C TRP A 80 32.98 -0.91 7.01
N TYR A 81 31.72 -1.34 6.98
CA TYR A 81 31.32 -2.67 6.54
C TYR A 81 30.23 -2.55 5.49
N VAL A 82 30.14 -3.53 4.60
CA VAL A 82 29.08 -3.61 3.59
C VAL A 82 28.21 -4.83 3.87
N GLY A 83 26.95 -4.61 4.20
CA GLY A 83 25.93 -5.65 4.27
C GLY A 83 25.26 -5.81 2.91
N VAL A 84 25.11 -7.05 2.43
CA VAL A 84 24.31 -7.37 1.24
C VAL A 84 23.48 -8.62 1.51
N GLY A 85 22.19 -8.58 1.17
CA GLY A 85 21.32 -9.74 1.25
C GLY A 85 19.86 -9.45 0.93
N PRO A 86 19.00 -10.49 0.94
CA PRO A 86 17.61 -10.38 0.56
C PRO A 86 16.78 -9.53 1.54
N VAL A 87 15.68 -9.01 1.02
CA VAL A 87 14.63 -8.34 1.79
C VAL A 87 13.37 -9.20 1.67
N ALA A 88 12.95 -9.81 2.78
CA ALA A 88 11.76 -10.66 2.83
C ALA A 88 11.16 -10.63 4.24
N ASP A 89 9.83 -10.78 4.34
CA ASP A 89 9.12 -10.95 5.62
C ASP A 89 9.46 -9.88 6.69
N GLY A 90 9.52 -8.61 6.27
CA GLY A 90 9.84 -7.49 7.17
C GLY A 90 11.29 -7.48 7.68
N LEU A 91 12.20 -8.23 7.04
CA LEU A 91 13.60 -8.36 7.41
C LEU A 91 14.51 -8.08 6.22
N VAL A 92 15.55 -7.28 6.44
CA VAL A 92 16.73 -7.23 5.56
C VAL A 92 17.80 -8.11 6.17
N ASP A 93 18.01 -9.31 5.64
CA ASP A 93 18.95 -10.31 6.18
C ASP A 93 20.24 -10.31 5.36
N MET A 94 21.30 -9.69 5.88
CA MET A 94 22.51 -9.42 5.11
C MET A 94 23.70 -10.23 5.60
N THR A 95 24.51 -10.69 4.66
CA THR A 95 25.90 -11.05 4.94
C THR A 95 26.74 -9.78 5.02
N LEU A 96 27.54 -9.66 6.07
CA LEU A 96 28.41 -8.51 6.31
C LEU A 96 29.82 -8.78 5.76
N TYR A 97 30.34 -7.84 4.99
CA TYR A 97 31.64 -7.91 4.34
C TYR A 97 32.57 -6.80 4.82
N ARG A 98 33.87 -7.11 4.89
CA ARG A 98 34.96 -6.15 5.09
C ARG A 98 35.89 -6.20 3.89
N ALA A 99 36.32 -5.03 3.42
CA ALA A 99 37.30 -4.89 2.36
C ALA A 99 38.59 -4.26 2.91
N ASP A 100 39.74 -4.83 2.57
CA ASP A 100 41.06 -4.33 2.98
C ASP A 100 42.14 -4.60 1.90
N GLY A 101 43.37 -4.21 2.19
CA GLY A 101 44.55 -4.48 1.35
C GLY A 101 44.74 -3.58 0.12
N ALA A 102 43.70 -2.92 -0.39
CA ALA A 102 43.80 -2.01 -1.52
C ALA A 102 44.46 -0.67 -1.17
N GLY A 103 45.43 -0.23 -1.98
CA GLY A 103 46.05 1.09 -1.89
C GLY A 103 45.18 2.23 -2.46
N PHE A 104 45.50 3.48 -2.08
CA PHE A 104 44.82 4.65 -2.62
C PHE A 104 45.02 4.78 -4.14
N LEU A 105 43.92 4.76 -4.90
CA LEU A 105 43.91 4.80 -6.37
C LEU A 105 44.74 3.68 -7.02
N GLU A 106 44.86 2.53 -6.36
CA GLU A 106 45.55 1.38 -6.92
C GLU A 106 44.84 0.86 -8.19
N ALA A 107 45.63 0.44 -9.17
CA ALA A 107 45.09 -0.08 -10.43
C ALA A 107 44.34 -1.40 -10.18
N ALA A 108 43.19 -1.56 -10.85
CA ALA A 108 42.43 -2.79 -10.81
C ALA A 108 43.29 -4.00 -11.23
N GLY A 109 43.13 -5.14 -10.53
CA GLY A 109 43.83 -6.38 -10.83
C GLY A 109 45.26 -6.48 -10.29
N SER A 110 45.71 -5.55 -9.43
CA SER A 110 47.01 -5.62 -8.74
C SER A 110 47.12 -6.77 -7.74
N GLY A 111 45.98 -7.33 -7.28
CA GLY A 111 45.90 -8.52 -6.43
C GLY A 111 46.10 -8.27 -4.93
N SER A 112 46.14 -7.01 -4.48
CA SER A 112 46.30 -6.62 -3.07
C SER A 112 44.98 -6.54 -2.29
N ALA A 113 43.86 -6.27 -2.99
CA ALA A 113 42.55 -6.09 -2.38
C ALA A 113 41.87 -7.42 -2.03
N SER A 114 41.38 -7.54 -0.80
CA SER A 114 40.53 -8.63 -0.32
C SER A 114 39.14 -8.11 0.03
N VAL A 115 38.12 -8.94 -0.19
CA VAL A 115 36.76 -8.74 0.33
C VAL A 115 36.35 -10.05 0.99
N GLU A 116 36.12 -10.02 2.29
CA GLU A 116 35.84 -11.21 3.09
C GLU A 116 34.50 -11.07 3.80
N ALA A 117 33.74 -12.17 3.86
CA ALA A 117 32.55 -12.26 4.70
C ALA A 117 32.99 -12.36 6.16
N VAL A 118 32.50 -11.44 6.99
CA VAL A 118 32.92 -11.26 8.38
C VAL A 118 31.77 -11.36 9.37
N GLY A 119 30.55 -11.69 8.93
CA GLY A 119 29.42 -11.87 9.83
C GLY A 119 28.07 -11.65 9.15
N SER A 120 27.07 -11.32 9.94
CA SER A 120 25.73 -10.97 9.49
C SER A 120 25.26 -9.64 10.07
N LEU A 121 24.32 -9.02 9.35
CA LEU A 121 23.61 -7.82 9.75
C LEU A 121 22.15 -7.99 9.36
N ALA A 122 21.26 -7.92 10.33
CA ALA A 122 19.82 -8.03 10.14
C ALA A 122 19.16 -6.70 10.53
N MET A 123 18.27 -6.18 9.68
CA MET A 123 17.53 -4.94 9.96
C MET A 123 16.03 -5.20 9.93
N ARG A 124 15.33 -4.74 10.98
CA ARG A 124 13.86 -4.76 11.08
C ARG A 124 13.35 -3.35 11.37
N PHE A 125 12.17 -3.02 10.85
CA PHE A 125 11.63 -1.67 10.97
C PHE A 125 10.31 -1.67 11.74
N GLN A 126 10.16 -0.80 12.72
CA GLN A 126 8.86 -0.58 13.36
C GLN A 126 7.98 0.39 12.55
N ASN A 127 8.60 1.29 11.78
CA ASN A 127 7.94 2.20 10.85
C ASN A 127 8.98 2.85 9.93
N CYS A 128 8.52 3.76 9.08
CA CYS A 128 9.39 4.54 8.19
C CYS A 128 10.54 5.28 8.88
N ASN A 129 10.49 5.55 10.19
CA ASN A 129 11.50 6.38 10.88
C ASN A 129 12.27 5.66 11.99
N GLN A 130 11.89 4.43 12.34
CA GLN A 130 12.46 3.68 13.45
C GLN A 130 12.62 2.21 13.08
N GLY A 131 13.72 1.62 13.53
CA GLY A 131 14.00 0.21 13.37
C GLY A 131 14.98 -0.29 14.42
N THR A 132 15.41 -1.52 14.23
CA THR A 132 16.46 -2.19 14.97
C THR A 132 17.41 -2.87 13.99
N ALA A 133 18.71 -2.74 14.23
CA ALA A 133 19.74 -3.49 13.53
C ALA A 133 20.43 -4.45 14.52
N SER A 134 20.54 -5.72 14.16
CA SER A 134 21.28 -6.73 14.89
C SER A 134 22.44 -7.23 14.05
N PHE A 135 23.57 -7.52 14.68
CA PHE A 135 24.77 -7.97 14.00
C PHE A 135 25.40 -9.12 14.78
N ASP A 136 26.07 -10.01 14.05
CA ASP A 136 26.83 -11.11 14.62
C ASP A 136 28.13 -11.29 13.82
N THR A 137 29.27 -11.11 14.49
CA THR A 137 30.59 -11.26 13.89
C THR A 137 31.46 -12.19 14.75
N PRO A 138 32.31 -13.03 14.15
CA PRO A 138 33.22 -13.90 14.87
C PRO A 138 34.43 -13.14 15.45
N ASP A 139 34.58 -11.86 15.09
CA ASP A 139 35.63 -10.98 15.59
C ASP A 139 35.31 -10.56 17.03
N ASN A 140 36.28 -10.68 17.93
CA ASN A 140 36.11 -10.26 19.32
C ASN A 140 36.03 -8.73 19.48
N VAL A 141 36.34 -7.98 18.41
CA VAL A 141 36.25 -6.52 18.34
C VAL A 141 34.79 -6.05 18.30
N LEU A 142 34.04 -6.50 17.29
CA LEU A 142 32.62 -6.16 17.13
C LEU A 142 31.72 -7.09 17.96
N GLY A 143 32.01 -8.39 17.94
CA GLY A 143 31.19 -9.42 18.58
C GLY A 143 29.79 -9.48 17.97
N SER A 144 28.80 -9.68 18.84
CA SER A 144 27.39 -9.76 18.46
C SER A 144 26.58 -8.79 19.31
N GLY A 145 25.56 -8.17 18.72
CA GLY A 145 24.76 -7.18 19.42
C GLY A 145 23.58 -6.67 18.62
N GLU A 146 22.89 -5.71 19.23
CA GLU A 146 21.72 -5.04 18.68
C GLU A 146 21.80 -3.55 19.02
N PHE A 147 21.35 -2.71 18.09
CA PHE A 147 21.12 -1.30 18.35
C PHE A 147 19.88 -0.78 17.62
N ARG A 148 19.25 0.24 18.21
CA ARG A 148 18.14 0.95 17.57
C ARG A 148 18.66 1.80 16.42
N ILE A 149 17.84 1.96 15.40
CA ILE A 149 18.12 2.85 14.27
C ILE A 149 17.01 3.87 14.10
N LYS A 150 17.39 5.10 13.72
CA LYS A 150 16.46 6.21 13.47
C LYS A 150 16.79 6.86 12.14
N ARG A 151 15.78 7.08 11.29
CA ARG A 151 16.01 7.72 9.99
C ARG A 151 16.48 9.18 10.17
N LEU A 152 17.56 9.53 9.47
CA LEU A 152 18.05 10.91 9.32
C LEU A 152 17.64 11.52 7.99
N THR A 153 17.70 10.74 6.91
CA THR A 153 17.39 11.23 5.56
C THR A 153 16.49 10.25 4.83
N SER A 154 15.66 10.79 3.95
CA SER A 154 14.98 10.05 2.90
C SER A 154 15.55 10.46 1.55
N VAL A 155 15.37 9.61 0.54
CA VAL A 155 15.71 9.99 -0.83
C VAL A 155 14.70 11.03 -1.31
N MET A 156 15.21 12.14 -1.87
CA MET A 156 14.38 13.23 -2.36
C MET A 156 13.36 12.74 -3.39
N GLY A 157 12.09 13.12 -3.21
CA GLY A 157 10.99 12.70 -4.08
C GLY A 157 10.41 11.31 -3.78
N MET A 158 11.00 10.54 -2.86
CA MET A 158 10.42 9.30 -2.35
C MET A 158 9.84 9.54 -0.95
N ARG A 159 8.52 9.38 -0.82
CA ARG A 159 7.84 9.37 0.47
C ARG A 159 7.79 7.93 0.96
N CYS A 160 8.13 7.72 2.23
CA CYS A 160 7.91 6.44 2.89
C CYS A 160 6.55 6.51 3.59
N SER A 161 5.60 5.73 3.12
CA SER A 161 4.33 5.47 3.81
C SER A 161 4.36 4.16 4.59
N GLY A 162 5.27 3.24 4.24
CA GLY A 162 5.32 1.88 4.76
C GLY A 162 4.33 0.94 4.08
N GLY A 163 3.55 1.44 3.11
CA GLY A 163 2.65 0.64 2.30
C GLY A 163 3.24 0.32 0.93
N ILE A 164 2.59 -0.63 0.23
CA ILE A 164 3.07 -1.19 -1.04
C ILE A 164 3.26 -0.16 -2.16
N SER A 165 2.51 0.95 -2.14
CA SER A 165 2.63 2.00 -3.18
C SER A 165 3.99 2.71 -3.17
N ASP A 166 4.77 2.58 -2.09
CA ASP A 166 6.13 3.12 -2.02
C ASP A 166 7.05 2.47 -3.07
N ASP A 167 6.77 1.23 -3.48
CA ASP A 167 7.51 0.53 -4.53
C ASP A 167 7.05 0.88 -5.94
N THR A 168 5.85 1.43 -6.11
CA THR A 168 5.32 1.76 -7.43
C THR A 168 6.17 2.87 -8.09
N PRO A 169 6.71 2.64 -9.29
CA PRO A 169 7.48 3.65 -10.00
C PRO A 169 6.63 4.88 -10.39
N PRO A 170 7.22 6.09 -10.42
CA PRO A 170 6.56 7.26 -11.01
C PRO A 170 6.17 6.99 -12.47
N GLY A 171 4.94 7.34 -12.86
CA GLY A 171 4.45 7.12 -14.23
C GLY A 171 4.02 5.68 -14.53
N THR A 172 3.96 4.79 -13.53
CA THR A 172 3.32 3.48 -13.67
C THR A 172 1.89 3.65 -14.18
N ARG A 173 1.55 2.92 -15.24
CA ARG A 173 0.19 2.91 -15.77
C ARG A 173 -0.74 2.32 -14.71
N PRO A 174 -1.89 2.95 -14.44
CA PRO A 174 -2.84 2.40 -13.51
C PRO A 174 -3.27 0.99 -13.92
N THR A 175 -3.11 0.02 -13.03
CA THR A 175 -3.49 -1.38 -13.27
C THR A 175 -4.56 -1.78 -12.29
N ARG A 176 -5.70 -2.27 -12.80
CA ARG A 176 -6.79 -2.79 -12.00
C ARG A 176 -6.93 -4.29 -12.24
N LEU A 177 -6.70 -5.07 -11.18
CA LEU A 177 -6.83 -6.51 -11.16
C LEU A 177 -8.05 -6.90 -10.35
N GLU A 178 -8.73 -7.95 -10.81
CA GLU A 178 -9.97 -8.41 -10.18
C GLU A 178 -10.02 -9.94 -10.21
N VAL A 179 -10.45 -10.53 -9.09
CA VAL A 179 -10.71 -11.96 -8.97
C VAL A 179 -12.03 -12.18 -8.24
N GLU A 180 -12.81 -13.14 -8.72
CA GLU A 180 -14.07 -13.53 -8.09
C GLU A 180 -13.79 -14.49 -6.93
N LEU A 181 -14.54 -14.35 -5.84
CA LEU A 181 -14.55 -15.28 -4.72
C LEU A 181 -15.82 -16.12 -4.79
N VAL A 182 -15.65 -17.44 -4.84
CA VAL A 182 -16.76 -18.40 -4.93
C VAL A 182 -16.94 -19.12 -3.60
N ALA A 183 -18.15 -19.63 -3.36
CA ALA A 183 -18.44 -20.45 -2.20
C ALA A 183 -17.50 -21.67 -2.14
N ALA A 184 -16.84 -21.85 -1.01
CA ALA A 184 -15.95 -22.98 -0.75
C ALA A 184 -16.66 -24.16 -0.07
N ARG A 185 -17.91 -23.95 0.37
CA ARG A 185 -18.73 -24.94 1.08
C ARG A 185 -20.21 -24.82 0.72
N ASP A 186 -20.92 -25.95 0.81
CA ASP A 186 -22.30 -26.10 0.30
C ASP A 186 -23.33 -25.22 1.02
N ASP A 187 -23.07 -24.80 2.26
CA ASP A 187 -23.97 -23.97 3.05
C ASP A 187 -23.82 -22.47 2.77
N VAL A 188 -22.81 -22.07 1.99
CA VAL A 188 -22.59 -20.70 1.54
C VAL A 188 -23.11 -20.55 0.12
N THR A 189 -24.02 -19.60 -0.09
CA THR A 189 -24.54 -19.26 -1.43
C THR A 189 -24.04 -17.90 -1.92
N GLY A 190 -23.30 -17.20 -1.05
CA GLY A 190 -22.71 -15.92 -1.35
C GLY A 190 -21.62 -15.97 -2.39
N LYS A 191 -21.31 -14.78 -2.91
CA LYS A 191 -20.20 -14.55 -3.81
C LYS A 191 -19.39 -13.38 -3.30
N GLY A 192 -18.16 -13.26 -3.73
CA GLY A 192 -17.35 -12.11 -3.44
C GLY A 192 -16.49 -11.70 -4.61
N LYS A 193 -15.78 -10.60 -4.42
CA LYS A 193 -14.84 -10.06 -5.38
C LYS A 193 -13.71 -9.41 -4.62
N ALA A 194 -12.48 -9.71 -5.02
CA ALA A 194 -11.31 -8.96 -4.61
C ALA A 194 -10.85 -8.09 -5.78
N THR A 195 -10.50 -6.84 -5.50
CA THR A 195 -10.01 -5.87 -6.48
C THR A 195 -8.75 -5.23 -5.95
N PHE A 196 -7.69 -5.24 -6.75
CA PHE A 196 -6.47 -4.49 -6.49
C PHE A 196 -6.30 -3.42 -7.57
N TRP A 197 -6.01 -2.20 -7.16
CA TRP A 197 -5.80 -1.08 -8.04
C TRP A 197 -4.49 -0.39 -7.70
N GLU A 198 -3.50 -0.57 -8.56
CA GLU A 198 -2.20 0.08 -8.47
C GLU A 198 -2.18 1.35 -9.33
N ARG A 199 -1.63 2.43 -8.77
CA ARG A 199 -1.39 3.73 -9.40
C ARG A 199 -0.04 4.25 -8.90
N ALA A 200 0.57 5.16 -9.67
CA ALA A 200 1.90 5.69 -9.36
C ALA A 200 2.02 6.36 -7.97
N ASP A 201 0.93 6.88 -7.44
CA ASP A 201 0.87 7.59 -6.16
C ASP A 201 0.10 6.82 -5.07
N ARG A 202 -0.55 5.71 -5.45
CA ARG A 202 -1.59 5.08 -4.62
C ARG A 202 -1.88 3.64 -5.02
N SER A 203 -2.06 2.77 -4.05
CA SER A 203 -2.66 1.46 -4.24
C SER A 203 -3.86 1.24 -3.33
N ASP A 204 -4.91 0.60 -3.84
CA ASP A 204 -6.08 0.19 -3.07
C ASP A 204 -6.32 -1.31 -3.26
N PHE A 205 -6.66 -2.01 -2.17
CA PHE A 205 -7.07 -3.40 -2.21
C PHE A 205 -8.40 -3.53 -1.49
N MET A 206 -9.40 -4.11 -2.14
CA MET A 206 -10.75 -4.21 -1.59
C MET A 206 -11.26 -5.63 -1.77
N VAL A 207 -11.83 -6.18 -0.70
CA VAL A 207 -12.55 -7.45 -0.70
C VAL A 207 -13.99 -7.19 -0.33
N GLN A 208 -14.90 -7.65 -1.17
CA GLN A 208 -16.33 -7.50 -0.99
C GLN A 208 -17.01 -8.87 -1.03
N ALA A 209 -17.89 -9.15 -0.09
CA ALA A 209 -18.81 -10.27 -0.10
C ALA A 209 -20.25 -9.77 -0.31
N ASN A 210 -21.02 -10.51 -1.12
CA ASN A 210 -22.32 -10.09 -1.63
C ASN A 210 -23.33 -11.23 -1.59
N GLY A 211 -24.38 -11.03 -0.78
CA GLY A 211 -25.51 -11.94 -0.61
C GLY A 211 -25.11 -13.29 -0.02
N GLY A 212 -26.07 -14.05 0.51
CA GLY A 212 -25.90 -15.49 0.79
C GLY A 212 -24.80 -15.88 1.78
N MET A 213 -24.28 -14.91 2.54
CA MET A 213 -23.36 -15.08 3.67
C MET A 213 -24.15 -14.94 4.97
N ALA A 214 -23.78 -15.69 6.01
CA ALA A 214 -24.36 -15.49 7.35
C ALA A 214 -23.74 -14.26 8.02
N ASP A 215 -24.53 -13.53 8.80
CA ASP A 215 -24.04 -12.37 9.56
C ASP A 215 -22.96 -12.80 10.56
N GLY A 216 -21.88 -12.02 10.64
CA GLY A 216 -20.73 -12.35 11.49
C GLY A 216 -19.43 -11.72 11.01
N LEU A 217 -18.34 -12.03 11.72
CA LEU A 217 -16.99 -11.62 11.35
C LEU A 217 -16.29 -12.74 10.58
N TYR A 218 -15.69 -12.38 9.45
CA TYR A 218 -14.92 -13.30 8.61
C TYR A 218 -13.50 -12.79 8.51
N ALA A 219 -12.54 -13.62 8.89
CA ALA A 219 -11.12 -13.36 8.69
C ALA A 219 -10.80 -13.31 7.19
N LEU A 220 -10.22 -12.21 6.74
CA LEU A 220 -9.62 -12.10 5.41
C LEU A 220 -8.22 -12.69 5.46
N MET A 221 -8.02 -13.78 4.71
CA MET A 221 -6.73 -14.42 4.51
C MET A 221 -6.20 -14.10 3.11
N VAL A 222 -4.95 -13.63 3.03
CA VAL A 222 -4.26 -13.35 1.77
C VAL A 222 -2.88 -14.00 1.83
N CYS A 223 -2.56 -14.84 0.85
CA CYS A 223 -1.34 -15.68 0.85
C CYS A 223 -1.22 -16.61 2.09
N GLY A 224 -2.33 -16.85 2.81
CA GLY A 224 -2.35 -17.62 4.05
C GLY A 224 -2.21 -16.80 5.34
N ASP A 225 -1.97 -15.50 5.24
CA ASP A 225 -1.85 -14.60 6.40
C ASP A 225 -3.16 -13.86 6.68
N HIS A 226 -3.46 -13.63 7.96
CA HIS A 226 -4.61 -12.82 8.39
C HIS A 226 -4.33 -11.34 8.13
N ARG A 227 -5.19 -10.69 7.36
CA ARG A 227 -5.04 -9.26 6.99
C ARG A 227 -6.08 -8.35 7.66
N GLY A 228 -7.13 -8.92 8.23
CA GLY A 228 -8.19 -8.17 8.91
C GLY A 228 -9.51 -8.94 8.93
N ASP A 229 -10.54 -8.34 9.50
CA ASP A 229 -11.86 -8.97 9.62
C ASP A 229 -12.90 -8.21 8.81
N VAL A 230 -13.67 -8.93 7.99
CA VAL A 230 -14.81 -8.43 7.24
C VAL A 230 -16.07 -8.66 8.07
N GLU A 231 -16.75 -7.58 8.44
CA GLU A 231 -18.08 -7.67 9.06
C GLU A 231 -19.14 -7.87 7.97
N ILE A 232 -19.87 -8.99 8.06
CA ILE A 232 -20.99 -9.32 7.21
C ILE A 232 -22.29 -8.98 7.95
N VAL A 233 -23.12 -8.15 7.32
CA VAL A 233 -24.45 -7.76 7.80
C VAL A 233 -25.44 -7.84 6.63
N ASP A 234 -26.61 -8.43 6.87
CA ASP A 234 -27.64 -8.66 5.86
C ASP A 234 -27.07 -9.39 4.62
N GLY A 235 -26.11 -10.29 4.86
CA GLY A 235 -25.46 -11.12 3.86
C GLY A 235 -24.41 -10.44 2.98
N GLY A 236 -23.93 -9.24 3.31
CA GLY A 236 -22.81 -8.61 2.60
C GLY A 236 -21.87 -7.83 3.50
N GLY A 237 -20.67 -7.54 3.00
CA GLY A 237 -19.67 -6.74 3.71
C GLY A 237 -18.46 -6.44 2.86
N THR A 238 -17.70 -5.42 3.27
CA THR A 238 -16.53 -4.93 2.53
C THR A 238 -15.41 -4.57 3.49
N LEU A 239 -14.18 -4.95 3.13
CA LEU A 239 -12.96 -4.45 3.76
C LEU A 239 -12.05 -3.87 2.67
N ALA A 240 -11.55 -2.65 2.91
CA ALA A 240 -10.71 -1.94 1.96
C ALA A 240 -9.44 -1.40 2.64
N PHE A 241 -8.30 -1.72 2.05
CA PHE A 241 -6.97 -1.25 2.41
C PHE A 241 -6.51 -0.18 1.42
N ARG A 242 -5.59 0.68 1.87
CA ARG A 242 -5.01 1.73 1.04
C ARG A 242 -3.55 1.98 1.36
N SER A 243 -2.75 2.22 0.34
CA SER A 243 -1.39 2.74 0.44
C SER A 243 -1.28 4.03 -0.38
N PRO A 244 -0.86 5.17 0.18
CA PRO A 244 -0.64 5.41 1.61
C PRO A 244 -1.93 5.26 2.42
N GLY A 245 -1.81 4.81 3.67
CA GLY A 245 -2.94 4.60 4.59
C GLY A 245 -3.66 5.89 4.98
N ILE A 246 -4.93 5.75 5.39
CA ILE A 246 -5.78 6.83 5.91
C ILE A 246 -6.60 6.32 7.10
N ASP A 247 -7.14 7.19 7.95
CA ASP A 247 -7.89 6.75 9.15
C ASP A 247 -9.09 5.83 8.82
N ALA A 248 -9.71 6.02 7.66
CA ALA A 248 -10.87 5.24 7.22
C ALA A 248 -10.53 3.88 6.60
N LYS A 249 -9.27 3.63 6.23
CA LYS A 249 -8.83 2.41 5.54
C LYS A 249 -7.48 1.96 6.10
N PRO A 250 -7.36 0.73 6.63
CA PRO A 250 -6.08 0.19 7.05
C PRO A 250 -4.99 0.33 5.97
N LEU A 251 -3.75 0.48 6.41
CA LEU A 251 -2.61 0.55 5.50
C LEU A 251 -2.53 -0.73 4.67
N LEU A 252 -2.37 -0.60 3.35
CA LEU A 252 -2.04 -1.72 2.48
C LEU A 252 -0.52 -1.92 2.48
N ASP A 253 -0.04 -2.77 3.38
CA ASP A 253 1.37 -3.10 3.61
C ASP A 253 1.74 -4.52 3.18
N PHE A 254 0.90 -5.16 2.37
CA PHE A 254 1.14 -6.48 1.78
C PHE A 254 0.79 -6.47 0.29
N ASP A 255 1.34 -7.43 -0.46
CA ASP A 255 1.01 -7.63 -1.88
C ASP A 255 -0.08 -8.69 -2.05
N PRO A 256 -1.28 -8.34 -2.55
CA PRO A 256 -2.35 -9.31 -2.77
C PRO A 256 -2.26 -10.02 -4.13
N ARG A 257 -1.30 -9.67 -4.99
CA ARG A 257 -1.11 -10.28 -6.31
C ARG A 257 -0.62 -11.71 -6.17
N ASP A 258 -0.96 -12.54 -7.16
CA ASP A 258 -0.54 -13.94 -7.25
C ASP A 258 -0.85 -14.79 -6.00
N CYS A 259 -1.77 -14.33 -5.15
CA CYS A 259 -2.12 -14.98 -3.90
C CYS A 259 -3.54 -15.54 -3.89
N LEU A 260 -3.69 -16.65 -3.15
CA LEU A 260 -4.99 -17.17 -2.72
C LEU A 260 -5.64 -16.17 -1.75
N ILE A 261 -6.92 -15.85 -2.00
CA ILE A 261 -7.71 -14.93 -1.19
C ILE A 261 -8.92 -15.67 -0.64
N GLU A 262 -9.08 -15.65 0.69
CA GLU A 262 -10.14 -16.39 1.38
C GLU A 262 -10.84 -15.53 2.44
N LEU A 263 -12.14 -15.76 2.61
CA LEU A 263 -12.90 -15.31 3.77
C LEU A 263 -13.21 -16.53 4.63
N VAL A 264 -12.75 -16.50 5.89
CA VAL A 264 -12.79 -17.64 6.81
C VAL A 264 -13.60 -17.27 8.04
N ASP A 265 -14.56 -18.12 8.41
CA ASP A 265 -15.31 -18.00 9.66
C ASP A 265 -14.94 -19.13 10.64
N ASP A 266 -15.74 -19.30 11.70
CA ASP A 266 -15.53 -20.33 12.72
C ASP A 266 -15.69 -21.77 12.21
N THR A 267 -16.33 -21.95 11.06
CA THR A 267 -16.62 -23.25 10.45
C THR A 267 -15.59 -23.59 9.35
N GLY A 268 -14.92 -22.58 8.80
CA GLY A 268 -13.82 -22.74 7.85
C GLY A 268 -13.88 -21.72 6.71
N VAL A 269 -13.29 -22.06 5.56
CA VAL A 269 -13.31 -21.19 4.37
C VAL A 269 -14.74 -21.08 3.85
N ALA A 270 -15.28 -19.87 3.81
CA ALA A 270 -16.61 -19.57 3.29
C ALA A 270 -16.55 -19.16 1.81
N LEU A 271 -15.69 -18.20 1.48
CA LEU A 271 -15.41 -17.78 0.09
C LEU A 271 -13.92 -17.93 -0.23
N THR A 272 -13.60 -18.33 -1.46
CA THR A 272 -12.22 -18.52 -1.93
C THR A 272 -12.08 -18.08 -3.38
N SER A 273 -10.91 -17.56 -3.75
CA SER A 273 -10.54 -17.35 -5.16
C SER A 273 -10.18 -18.66 -5.87
N GLY A 274 -9.96 -19.75 -5.12
CA GLY A 274 -9.51 -21.03 -5.66
C GLY A 274 -8.16 -20.90 -6.37
N ASP A 275 -8.03 -21.50 -7.55
CA ASP A 275 -6.80 -21.40 -8.36
C ASP A 275 -6.63 -20.02 -9.04
N ALA A 276 -7.65 -19.16 -8.97
CA ALA A 276 -7.58 -17.82 -9.55
C ALA A 276 -6.90 -16.85 -8.58
N VAL A 277 -6.13 -15.91 -9.14
CA VAL A 277 -5.37 -14.91 -8.41
C VAL A 277 -5.52 -13.54 -9.05
N LEU A 278 -5.16 -12.49 -8.32
CA LEU A 278 -5.01 -11.15 -8.87
C LEU A 278 -3.74 -11.09 -9.73
N ALA A 279 -3.89 -11.38 -11.02
CA ALA A 279 -2.82 -11.30 -11.99
C ALA A 279 -3.30 -10.67 -13.30
N GLU A 280 -2.39 -10.07 -14.05
CA GLU A 280 -2.69 -9.64 -15.41
C GLU A 280 -3.07 -10.86 -16.25
N LYS A 281 -4.21 -10.78 -16.94
CA LYS A 281 -4.60 -11.84 -17.88
C LYS A 281 -3.57 -11.85 -19.01
N ALA A 282 -2.80 -12.93 -19.11
CA ALA A 282 -1.93 -13.16 -20.25
C ALA A 282 -2.73 -12.92 -21.54
N ARG A 283 -2.19 -12.12 -22.46
CA ARG A 283 -2.76 -11.93 -23.80
C ARG A 283 -2.70 -13.26 -24.55
N GLY A 284 -3.66 -14.14 -24.27
CA GLY A 284 -3.85 -15.39 -24.98
C GLY A 284 -4.12 -15.06 -26.44
N ASN A 285 -3.25 -15.54 -27.32
CA ASN A 285 -3.48 -15.60 -28.75
C ASN A 285 -4.70 -16.49 -29.01
N ASN A 286 -5.89 -15.92 -28.90
CA ASN A 286 -7.13 -16.68 -28.97
C ASN A 286 -7.45 -16.97 -30.44
N GLY A 287 -7.26 -18.23 -30.79
CA GLY A 287 -7.67 -18.80 -32.06
C GLY A 287 -9.17 -18.55 -32.32
N GLY A 288 -9.48 -18.41 -33.61
CA GLY A 288 -10.76 -17.93 -34.11
C GLY A 288 -11.96 -18.67 -33.54
N GLY A 289 -12.86 -17.91 -32.91
CA GLY A 289 -14.22 -18.28 -32.61
C GLY A 289 -15.15 -17.20 -33.14
N GLN A 290 -15.74 -17.45 -34.31
CA GLN A 290 -16.78 -16.62 -34.91
C GLN A 290 -17.95 -16.44 -33.92
N GLY A 291 -18.16 -15.20 -33.49
CA GLY A 291 -19.39 -14.72 -32.87
C GLY A 291 -19.79 -13.43 -33.56
N GLY A 292 -20.44 -13.56 -34.72
CA GLY A 292 -20.88 -12.41 -35.49
C GLY A 292 -21.99 -11.65 -34.77
N ASN A 293 -21.86 -10.32 -34.73
CA ASN A 293 -23.00 -9.48 -34.98
C ASN A 293 -22.58 -8.26 -35.80
N ASN A 294 -23.22 -8.12 -36.96
CA ASN A 294 -23.05 -7.01 -37.88
C ASN A 294 -23.60 -5.73 -37.24
N GLY A 295 -22.72 -4.78 -36.99
CA GLY A 295 -23.03 -3.36 -36.76
C GLY A 295 -22.06 -2.53 -37.57
N GLN A 296 -22.13 -2.62 -38.89
CA GLN A 296 -21.36 -1.78 -39.80
C GLN A 296 -21.95 -0.37 -39.77
N GLY A 297 -21.33 0.52 -39.00
CA GLY A 297 -21.55 1.96 -39.03
C GLY A 297 -20.21 2.62 -38.70
N GLY A 298 -19.55 3.18 -39.70
CA GLY A 298 -18.34 3.98 -39.47
C GLY A 298 -18.68 5.32 -38.83
N GLY A 299 -17.76 5.82 -38.00
CA GLY A 299 -17.75 7.20 -37.51
C GLY A 299 -17.66 7.31 -35.99
N ASN A 300 -16.50 7.77 -35.53
CA ASN A 300 -16.12 8.26 -34.19
C ASN A 300 -15.81 7.22 -33.10
N ASP A 301 -14.54 7.22 -32.68
CA ASP A 301 -13.99 6.45 -31.56
C ASP A 301 -14.45 7.09 -30.23
N ASP A 302 -15.71 6.91 -29.88
CA ASP A 302 -16.22 7.36 -28.57
C ASP A 302 -15.67 6.44 -27.47
N ALA A 303 -14.79 6.97 -26.62
CA ALA A 303 -14.27 6.27 -25.45
C ALA A 303 -15.15 6.53 -24.22
N ASP A 304 -15.43 5.52 -23.40
CA ASP A 304 -16.25 5.65 -22.19
C ASP A 304 -15.71 4.86 -20.98
N VAL A 305 -16.02 5.35 -19.78
CA VAL A 305 -15.74 4.65 -18.51
C VAL A 305 -16.91 4.79 -17.55
N SER A 306 -17.27 3.69 -16.89
CA SER A 306 -18.18 3.71 -15.73
C SER A 306 -17.40 3.91 -14.43
N PHE A 307 -17.85 4.82 -13.57
CA PHE A 307 -17.22 5.07 -12.28
C PHE A 307 -17.59 4.01 -11.23
N THR A 308 -16.64 3.77 -10.33
CA THR A 308 -16.78 2.96 -9.12
C THR A 308 -17.10 3.88 -7.93
N PRO A 309 -18.18 3.61 -7.16
CA PRO A 309 -18.49 4.36 -5.94
C PRO A 309 -17.49 4.04 -4.82
N THR A 310 -17.08 5.06 -4.06
CA THR A 310 -16.17 4.89 -2.92
C THR A 310 -16.87 4.48 -1.62
N GLY A 311 -18.20 4.55 -1.61
CA GLY A 311 -19.04 4.28 -0.44
C GLY A 311 -19.47 5.52 0.35
N LEU A 312 -18.86 6.70 0.12
CA LEU A 312 -19.24 7.95 0.81
C LEU A 312 -20.68 8.38 0.50
N VAL A 313 -21.14 8.15 -0.73
CA VAL A 313 -22.51 8.41 -1.14
C VAL A 313 -23.17 7.08 -1.57
N PRO A 314 -24.04 6.51 -0.71
CA PRO A 314 -24.67 5.22 -0.99
C PRO A 314 -25.46 5.23 -2.30
N GLY A 315 -25.12 4.31 -3.21
CA GLY A 315 -25.82 4.12 -4.47
C GLY A 315 -25.51 5.16 -5.55
N ALA A 316 -24.52 6.03 -5.35
CA ALA A 316 -24.00 6.93 -6.38
C ALA A 316 -23.60 6.14 -7.63
N LYS A 317 -23.79 6.76 -8.80
CA LYS A 317 -23.39 6.23 -10.10
C LYS A 317 -22.84 7.35 -10.94
N GLY A 318 -21.93 7.03 -11.86
CA GLY A 318 -21.51 7.98 -12.86
C GLY A 318 -20.71 7.33 -13.97
N ASN A 319 -20.46 8.10 -15.01
CA ASN A 319 -19.58 7.75 -16.11
C ASN A 319 -18.88 9.00 -16.65
N ALA A 320 -17.81 8.78 -17.41
CA ALA A 320 -17.24 9.78 -18.29
C ALA A 320 -17.20 9.24 -19.71
N SER A 321 -17.24 10.14 -20.68
CA SER A 321 -17.13 9.83 -22.11
C SER A 321 -16.37 10.92 -22.86
N LEU A 322 -15.62 10.54 -23.88
CA LEU A 322 -14.90 11.41 -24.79
C LEU A 322 -15.40 11.11 -26.20
N ALA A 323 -15.97 12.11 -26.85
CA ALA A 323 -16.48 12.01 -28.20
C ALA A 323 -15.81 13.04 -29.09
N SER A 324 -15.29 12.62 -30.23
CA SER A 324 -14.63 13.49 -31.22
C SER A 324 -15.33 13.39 -32.56
N ASP A 325 -15.72 14.52 -33.15
CA ASP A 325 -16.19 14.63 -34.53
C ASP A 325 -15.25 15.50 -35.39
N GLU A 326 -15.60 15.77 -36.65
CA GLU A 326 -14.76 16.55 -37.58
C GLU A 326 -14.52 18.00 -37.12
N THR A 327 -15.27 18.49 -36.13
CA THR A 327 -15.33 19.90 -35.74
C THR A 327 -15.05 20.14 -34.26
N SER A 328 -15.22 19.13 -33.41
CA SER A 328 -15.06 19.26 -31.97
C SER A 328 -14.72 17.95 -31.27
N THR A 329 -14.02 18.05 -30.14
CA THR A 329 -13.89 16.99 -29.14
C THR A 329 -14.61 17.43 -27.87
N THR A 330 -15.40 16.55 -27.28
CA THR A 330 -16.18 16.81 -26.07
C THR A 330 -15.94 15.72 -25.04
N PHE A 331 -15.47 16.12 -23.86
CA PHE A 331 -15.39 15.27 -22.68
C PHE A 331 -16.59 15.55 -21.77
N THR A 332 -17.38 14.54 -21.46
CA THR A 332 -18.58 14.65 -20.62
C THR A 332 -18.46 13.78 -19.39
N VAL A 333 -18.70 14.37 -18.22
CA VAL A 333 -18.82 13.68 -16.94
C VAL A 333 -20.27 13.72 -16.48
N HIS A 334 -20.84 12.56 -16.16
CA HIS A 334 -22.22 12.42 -15.71
C HIS A 334 -22.30 11.70 -14.38
N VAL A 335 -23.11 12.22 -13.46
CA VAL A 335 -23.37 11.60 -12.15
C VAL A 335 -24.87 11.49 -11.89
N MET A 336 -25.26 10.46 -11.15
CA MET A 336 -26.64 10.17 -10.77
C MET A 336 -26.70 9.62 -9.36
N LYS A 337 -27.84 9.80 -8.69
CA LYS A 337 -28.09 9.35 -7.30
C LYS A 337 -27.07 9.93 -6.31
N VAL A 338 -26.65 11.16 -6.56
CA VAL A 338 -25.82 11.95 -5.66
C VAL A 338 -26.67 13.12 -5.11
N PRO A 339 -26.46 13.57 -3.85
CA PRO A 339 -27.18 14.72 -3.30
C PRO A 339 -27.02 15.99 -4.14
N ALA A 340 -27.96 16.93 -4.00
CA ALA A 340 -27.81 18.25 -4.59
C ALA A 340 -26.61 18.98 -3.98
N GLY A 341 -25.82 19.65 -4.82
CA GLY A 341 -24.58 20.30 -4.41
C GLY A 341 -23.57 20.41 -5.55
N ASP A 342 -22.43 20.99 -5.23
CA ASP A 342 -21.30 21.17 -6.13
C ASP A 342 -20.24 20.10 -5.87
N TYR A 343 -19.67 19.56 -6.94
CA TYR A 343 -18.70 18.48 -6.91
C TYR A 343 -17.50 18.81 -7.79
N ASP A 344 -16.30 18.74 -7.25
CA ASP A 344 -15.09 18.96 -8.06
C ASP A 344 -14.85 17.73 -8.95
N VAL A 345 -14.62 17.97 -10.24
CA VAL A 345 -14.17 16.97 -11.21
C VAL A 345 -12.66 17.07 -11.32
N VAL A 346 -11.98 16.02 -10.87
CA VAL A 346 -10.51 15.94 -10.84
C VAL A 346 -10.06 14.93 -11.89
N VAL A 347 -9.12 15.33 -12.75
CA VAL A 347 -8.53 14.51 -13.81
C VAL A 347 -7.02 14.45 -13.59
N GLY A 348 -6.45 13.26 -13.43
CA GLY A 348 -5.01 13.10 -13.23
C GLY A 348 -4.45 13.83 -11.99
N GLY A 349 -5.30 14.10 -10.99
CA GLY A 349 -4.95 14.83 -9.77
C GLY A 349 -5.12 16.36 -9.84
N THR A 350 -5.57 16.91 -10.97
CA THR A 350 -5.86 18.34 -11.15
C THR A 350 -7.37 18.57 -11.18
N THR A 351 -7.88 19.57 -10.45
CA THR A 351 -9.29 19.97 -10.54
C THR A 351 -9.55 20.70 -11.85
N GLU A 352 -10.32 20.09 -12.74
CA GLU A 352 -10.61 20.63 -14.08
C GLU A 352 -11.93 21.43 -14.12
N GLY A 353 -12.87 21.15 -13.23
CA GLY A 353 -14.11 21.92 -13.17
C GLY A 353 -15.04 21.52 -12.04
N VAL A 354 -16.16 22.23 -11.91
CA VAL A 354 -17.18 22.00 -10.89
C VAL A 354 -18.46 21.50 -11.54
N LEU A 355 -18.88 20.29 -11.17
CA LEU A 355 -20.14 19.70 -11.59
C LEU A 355 -21.22 20.05 -10.55
N THR A 356 -22.27 20.73 -10.98
CA THR A 356 -23.42 21.07 -10.13
C THR A 356 -24.56 20.05 -10.31
N VAL A 357 -25.11 19.58 -9.20
CA VAL A 357 -26.32 18.74 -9.13
C VAL A 357 -27.44 19.59 -8.54
N GLU A 358 -28.43 19.91 -9.36
CA GLU A 358 -29.58 20.73 -8.93
C GLU A 358 -30.57 19.90 -8.10
N ASP A 359 -31.20 20.57 -7.13
CA ASP A 359 -32.32 19.99 -6.37
C ASP A 359 -33.61 20.00 -7.21
N GLY A 360 -34.38 18.91 -7.17
CA GLY A 360 -35.57 18.78 -7.99
C GLY A 360 -36.32 17.46 -7.86
N PRO A 361 -37.56 17.38 -8.39
CA PRO A 361 -38.35 16.17 -8.34
C PRO A 361 -37.79 15.08 -9.27
N GLY A 362 -37.34 13.96 -8.70
CA GLY A 362 -36.88 12.79 -9.45
C GLY A 362 -35.53 12.26 -8.98
N GLN A 363 -34.85 11.51 -9.83
CA GLN A 363 -33.48 11.08 -9.58
C GLN A 363 -32.54 12.25 -9.81
N LEU A 364 -31.85 12.68 -8.75
CA LEU A 364 -30.84 13.73 -8.82
C LEU A 364 -29.67 13.30 -9.71
N LYS A 365 -29.27 14.20 -10.60
CA LYS A 365 -28.22 13.99 -11.60
C LYS A 365 -27.54 15.32 -11.94
N GLY A 366 -26.28 15.26 -12.34
CA GLY A 366 -25.52 16.42 -12.81
C GLY A 366 -24.65 16.02 -14.01
N THR A 367 -24.30 17.01 -14.83
CA THR A 367 -23.47 16.80 -16.03
C THR A 367 -22.53 17.97 -16.18
N LEU A 368 -21.25 17.70 -16.36
CA LEU A 368 -20.24 18.68 -16.74
C LEU A 368 -19.69 18.32 -18.12
N ARG A 369 -19.50 19.32 -18.98
CA ARG A 369 -19.00 19.16 -20.34
C ARG A 369 -17.84 20.10 -20.60
N PHE A 370 -16.77 19.54 -21.13
CA PHE A 370 -15.60 20.25 -21.64
C PHE A 370 -15.55 20.06 -23.15
N SER A 371 -15.23 21.11 -23.90
CA SER A 371 -15.18 21.04 -25.37
C SER A 371 -13.95 21.75 -25.95
N ASP A 372 -13.40 21.19 -27.02
CA ASP A 372 -12.38 21.81 -27.89
C ASP A 372 -12.87 21.74 -29.36
N PRO A 373 -13.12 22.88 -30.05
CA PRO A 373 -13.04 24.24 -29.52
C PRO A 373 -14.07 24.49 -28.42
N ALA A 374 -13.71 25.37 -27.47
CA ALA A 374 -14.60 25.73 -26.37
C ALA A 374 -15.94 26.28 -26.88
N ALA A 375 -17.04 25.82 -26.27
CA ALA A 375 -18.36 26.39 -26.51
C ALA A 375 -18.47 27.80 -25.90
N ASP A 376 -19.36 28.63 -26.43
CA ASP A 376 -19.51 30.05 -26.04
C ASP A 376 -19.70 30.26 -24.52
N ASP A 377 -20.25 29.27 -23.82
CA ASP A 377 -20.53 29.24 -22.38
C ASP A 377 -20.10 27.93 -21.68
N GLY A 378 -19.29 27.10 -22.33
CA GLY A 378 -18.82 25.81 -21.80
C GLY A 378 -17.40 25.86 -21.27
N GLU A 379 -17.03 24.86 -20.48
CA GLU A 379 -15.64 24.70 -20.03
C GLU A 379 -14.75 24.28 -21.22
N PRO A 380 -13.54 24.86 -21.37
CA PRO A 380 -12.62 24.43 -22.42
C PRO A 380 -12.09 23.02 -22.10
N LEU A 381 -11.96 22.16 -23.12
CA LEU A 381 -11.20 20.91 -23.00
C LEU A 381 -9.72 21.21 -23.32
N ASP A 382 -8.95 21.60 -22.31
CA ASP A 382 -7.52 21.90 -22.42
C ASP A 382 -6.61 20.84 -21.78
N PHE A 383 -7.18 19.69 -21.42
CA PHE A 383 -6.53 18.52 -20.86
C PHE A 383 -6.85 17.24 -21.66
N ASP A 384 -6.00 16.22 -21.52
CA ASP A 384 -6.23 14.89 -22.11
C ASP A 384 -6.73 13.92 -21.03
N PRO A 385 -7.99 13.44 -21.10
CA PRO A 385 -8.51 12.50 -20.13
C PRO A 385 -7.99 11.07 -20.35
N SER A 386 -7.37 10.76 -21.49
CA SER A 386 -6.95 9.40 -21.86
C SER A 386 -5.95 8.83 -20.87
N GLY A 387 -6.22 7.63 -20.37
CA GLY A 387 -5.40 6.96 -19.35
C GLY A 387 -5.36 7.67 -17.98
N GLN A 388 -6.16 8.72 -17.78
CA GLN A 388 -6.20 9.47 -16.52
C GLN A 388 -7.25 8.92 -15.56
N LEU A 389 -6.95 9.05 -14.26
CA LEU A 389 -7.94 8.85 -13.22
C LEU A 389 -8.89 10.04 -13.18
N ILE A 390 -10.18 9.75 -13.25
CA ILE A 390 -11.26 10.73 -13.05
C ILE A 390 -11.84 10.50 -11.65
N GLU A 391 -11.81 11.53 -10.80
CA GLU A 391 -12.38 11.52 -9.45
C GLU A 391 -13.44 12.61 -9.32
N ILE A 392 -14.55 12.28 -8.66
CA ILE A 392 -15.60 13.22 -8.32
C ILE A 392 -15.56 13.46 -6.81
N TYR A 393 -15.30 14.69 -6.39
CA TYR A 393 -15.14 15.07 -4.99
C TYR A 393 -16.36 15.82 -4.46
N ASN A 394 -16.70 15.60 -3.21
CA ASN A 394 -17.50 16.51 -2.40
C ASN A 394 -16.67 17.03 -1.21
N ALA A 395 -17.30 17.77 -0.30
CA ALA A 395 -16.63 18.28 0.91
C ALA A 395 -16.06 17.18 1.83
N ASP A 396 -16.58 15.96 1.74
CA ASP A 396 -16.20 14.82 2.57
C ASP A 396 -15.18 13.88 1.91
N GLY A 397 -14.90 14.06 0.60
CA GLY A 397 -13.89 13.30 -0.15
C GLY A 397 -14.36 12.82 -1.53
N VAL A 398 -13.65 11.84 -2.10
CA VAL A 398 -13.99 11.24 -3.40
C VAL A 398 -15.25 10.38 -3.25
N ILE A 399 -16.27 10.63 -4.07
CA ILE A 399 -17.54 9.88 -4.06
C ILE A 399 -17.64 8.85 -5.19
N LEU A 400 -16.99 9.11 -6.32
CA LEU A 400 -16.95 8.28 -7.52
C LEU A 400 -15.56 8.41 -8.15
N GLU A 401 -15.01 7.30 -8.67
CA GLU A 401 -13.74 7.32 -9.39
C GLU A 401 -13.72 6.34 -10.56
N GLY A 402 -12.98 6.62 -11.63
CA GLY A 402 -12.75 5.67 -12.73
C GLY A 402 -11.56 6.03 -13.59
N LEU A 403 -10.85 5.00 -14.09
CA LEU A 403 -9.74 5.17 -15.03
C LEU A 403 -10.30 5.30 -16.45
N PHE A 404 -10.11 6.45 -17.06
CA PHE A 404 -10.53 6.66 -18.45
C PHE A 404 -9.66 5.81 -19.39
N PRO A 405 -10.22 5.21 -20.47
CA PRO A 405 -9.46 4.36 -21.37
C PRO A 405 -8.30 5.11 -22.04
N ASP A 406 -7.26 4.39 -22.41
CA ASP A 406 -6.22 4.90 -23.31
C ASP A 406 -6.82 5.17 -24.71
N ALA A 407 -6.27 6.16 -25.42
CA ALA A 407 -6.62 6.47 -26.81
C ALA A 407 -6.07 5.44 -27.82
#